data_AF-A0ABD5PPF3-F1
#
_entry.id   AF-A0ABD5PPF3-F1
#
_cell.length_a   1.000
_cell.length_b   1.000
_cell.length_c   1.000
_cell.angle_alpha   90.00
_cell.angle_beta   90.00
_cell.angle_gamma   90.00
#
_symmetry.space_group_name_H-M   'P 1'
#
loop_
_entity.id
_entity.type
_entity.pdbx_description
1 polymer ?
#
loop_
_entity_poly.entity_id
_entity_poly.type
_entity_poly.pdbx_seq_one_letter_code
_entity_poly.pdbx_strand_id
1 'polypeptide(L)' 'MTSEETALTSTGELNAELKALLRRAYESGIDVEGGFECRNGVEHPDWDVIVTEVEKNEHSE' A
#
# COMPACT_ATOMS: atom_id res chain seq x y z
N MET A 1 18.77 3.79 -8.37
CA MET A 1 17.96 5.02 -8.39
C MET A 1 17.44 5.19 -6.98
N THR A 2 18.02 6.12 -6.22
CA THR A 2 17.52 6.51 -4.91
C THR A 2 16.18 7.16 -5.10
N SER A 3 15.09 6.42 -4.84
CA SER A 3 13.80 7.07 -4.58
C SER A 3 14.05 8.00 -3.42
N GLU A 4 13.82 9.30 -3.60
CA GLU A 4 13.63 10.21 -2.46
C GLU A 4 12.49 9.58 -1.66
N GLU A 5 12.84 8.97 -0.54
CA GLU A 5 11.87 8.36 0.36
C GLU A 5 11.06 9.52 0.92
N THR A 6 9.85 9.72 0.38
CA THR A 6 8.95 10.76 0.85
C THR A 6 8.70 10.47 2.32
N ALA A 7 9.29 11.29 3.20
CA ALA A 7 9.17 11.08 4.63
C ALA A 7 7.69 11.12 4.99
N LEU A 8 7.16 9.99 5.43
CA LEU A 8 5.78 9.88 5.90
C LEU A 8 5.74 10.45 7.31
N THR A 9 5.14 11.62 7.46
CA THR A 9 5.04 12.33 8.74
C THR A 9 3.67 12.17 9.38
N SER A 10 2.69 11.63 8.66
CA SER A 10 1.34 11.41 9.15
C SER A 10 0.69 10.13 8.62
N THR A 11 -0.32 9.63 9.33
CA THR A 11 -1.18 8.53 8.87
C THR A 11 -1.90 8.87 7.57
N GLY A 12 -2.25 10.15 7.35
CA GLY A 12 -2.90 10.59 6.12
C GLY A 12 -2.00 10.45 4.89
N GLU A 13 -0.72 10.81 5.03
CA GLU A 13 0.29 10.64 3.98
C GLU A 13 0.53 9.15 3.69
N LEU A 14 0.66 8.31 4.73
CA LEU A 14 0.77 6.87 4.57
C LEU A 14 -0.42 6.29 3.78
N ASN A 15 -1.65 6.68 4.13
CA ASN A 15 -2.85 6.23 3.43
C ASN A 15 -2.90 6.68 1.97
N ALA A 16 -2.45 7.91 1.69
CA ALA A 16 -2.39 8.44 0.33
C ALA A 16 -1.40 7.64 -0.54
N GLU A 17 -0.21 7.35 -0.01
CA GLU A 17 0.79 6.54 -0.70
C GLU A 17 0.35 5.09 -0.90
N LEU A 18 -0.27 4.47 0.10
CA LEU A 18 -0.85 3.12 -0.03
C LEU A 18 -1.92 3.08 -1.13
N LYS A 19 -2.82 4.07 -1.17
CA LYS A 19 -3.83 4.19 -2.23
C LYS A 19 -3.18 4.33 -3.61
N ALA A 20 -2.15 5.17 -3.73
CA ALA A 20 -1.43 5.36 -4.98
C ALA A 20 -0.67 4.10 -5.42
N LEU A 21 -0.10 3.34 -4.48
CA LEU A 21 0.58 2.07 -4.73
C LEU A 21 -0.39 1.01 -5.24
N LEU A 22 -1.48 0.75 -4.51
CA LEU A 22 -2.46 -0.28 -4.87
C LEU A 22 -3.10 0.00 -6.24
N ARG A 23 -3.40 1.28 -6.53
CA ARG A 23 -3.91 1.68 -7.84
C ARG A 23 -2.92 1.39 -8.96
N ARG A 24 -1.65 1.73 -8.79
CA ARG A 24 -0.60 1.47 -9.80
C ARG A 24 -0.39 -0.03 -10.03
N ALA A 25 -0.42 -0.83 -8.97
CA ALA A 25 -0.30 -2.28 -9.07
C ALA A 25 -1.47 -2.88 -9.88
N TYR A 26 -2.70 -2.49 -9.55
CA TYR A 26 -3.90 -2.89 -10.30
C TYR A 26 -3.84 -2.47 -11.78
N GLU A 27 -3.49 -1.21 -12.06
CA GLU A 27 -3.32 -0.70 -13.44
C GLU A 27 -2.21 -1.42 -14.21
N SER A 28 -1.24 -2.01 -13.51
CA SER A 28 -0.16 -2.83 -14.09
C SER A 28 -0.53 -4.31 -14.23
N GLY A 29 -1.76 -4.71 -13.90
CA GLY A 29 -2.23 -6.10 -13.96
C GLY A 29 -1.70 -6.99 -12.84
N ILE A 30 -1.19 -6.41 -11.76
CA ILE A 30 -0.83 -7.15 -10.55
C ILE A 30 -2.10 -7.37 -9.75
N ASP A 31 -2.39 -8.63 -9.43
CA ASP A 31 -3.44 -8.96 -8.49
C ASP A 31 -3.03 -8.48 -7.10
N VAL A 32 -3.82 -7.55 -6.55
CA VAL A 32 -3.56 -6.90 -5.26
C VAL A 32 -4.37 -7.55 -4.13
N GLU A 33 -5.08 -8.64 -4.38
CA GLU A 33 -5.83 -9.37 -3.35
C GLU A 33 -4.97 -10.40 -2.62
N GLY A 34 -5.16 -10.54 -1.31
CA GLY A 34 -4.52 -11.58 -0.50
C GLY A 34 -3.43 -11.06 0.44
N GLY A 35 -2.51 -11.96 0.81
CA GLY A 35 -1.42 -11.67 1.76
C GLY A 35 -0.10 -11.36 1.07
N PHE A 36 0.60 -10.34 1.55
CA PHE A 36 1.90 -9.90 1.06
C PHE A 36 2.91 -9.87 2.21
N GLU A 37 3.96 -10.67 2.07
CA GLU A 37 5.10 -10.63 2.97
C GLU A 37 6.05 -9.49 2.56
N CYS A 38 6.10 -8.43 3.35
CA CYS A 38 7.04 -7.32 3.18
C CYS A 38 8.22 -7.51 4.13
N ARG A 39 9.29 -8.14 3.63
CA ARG A 39 10.52 -8.36 4.41
C ARG A 39 11.44 -7.15 4.31
N ASN A 40 11.82 -6.55 5.44
CA ASN A 40 12.49 -5.24 5.47
C ASN A 40 13.90 -5.27 6.05
N GLY A 41 14.49 -6.47 6.16
CA GLY A 41 15.85 -6.65 6.66
C GLY A 41 15.95 -6.48 8.19
N VAL A 42 17.17 -6.36 8.71
CA VAL A 42 17.41 -6.40 10.17
C VAL A 42 17.06 -5.12 10.92
N GLU A 43 16.96 -4.00 10.20
CA GLU A 43 16.76 -2.68 10.81
C GLU A 43 15.27 -2.34 11.00
N HIS A 44 14.38 -3.07 10.32
CA HIS A 44 12.95 -2.78 10.27
C HIS A 44 12.17 -4.08 10.49
N PRO A 45 11.00 -4.03 11.14
CA PRO A 45 10.16 -5.21 11.27
C PRO A 45 9.69 -5.70 9.88
N ASP A 46 9.56 -7.01 9.75
CA ASP A 46 8.83 -7.62 8.64
C ASP A 46 7.32 -7.39 8.86
N TRP A 47 6.60 -7.15 7.76
CA TRP A 47 5.16 -6.97 7.79
C TRP A 47 4.46 -8.04 6.98
N ASP A 48 3.36 -8.54 7.51
CA ASP A 48 2.35 -9.26 6.74
C ASP A 48 1.21 -8.28 6.44
N VAL A 49 0.98 -8.03 5.15
CA VAL A 49 -0.04 -7.09 4.66
C VAL A 49 -1.14 -7.88 3.99
N ILE A 50 -2.34 -7.82 4.56
CA ILE A 50 -3.53 -8.47 3.99
C ILE A 50 -4.39 -7.41 3.30
N VAL A 51 -4.63 -7.59 2.02
CA VAL A 51 -5.49 -6.75 1.21
C VAL A 51 -6.76 -7.53 0.87
N THR A 52 -7.90 -6.97 1.24
CA THR A 52 -9.22 -7.53 0.93
C THR A 52 -9.99 -6.51 0.11
N GLU A 53 -10.54 -6.94 -1.03
CA GLU A 53 -11.44 -6.11 -1.80
C GLU A 53 -12.74 -5.89 -1.00
N VAL A 54 -13.21 -4.64 -0.97
CA VAL A 54 -14.45 -4.26 -0.29
C VAL A 54 -15.39 -3.61 -1.29
N GLU A 55 -16.69 -3.79 -1.06
CA GLU A 55 -17.71 -3.13 -1.86
C GLU A 55 -17.53 -1.61 -1.82
N LYS A 56 -17.71 -0.97 -2.97
CA LYS A 56 -17.72 0.49 -3.04
C LYS A 56 -18.90 0.98 -2.21
N ASN A 57 -18.62 1.90 -1.30
CA ASN A 57 -19.68 2.62 -0.64
C ASN A 57 -20.22 3.66 -1.62
N GLU A 58 -21.32 3.34 -2.31
CA GLU A 58 -22.01 4.20 -3.29
C GLU A 58 -22.50 5.54 -2.69
N HIS A 59 -22.26 5.79 -1.40
CA HIS A 59 -22.59 7.01 -0.68
C HIS A 59 -21.38 7.90 -0.31
N SER A 60 -20.18 7.61 -0.79
CA SER A 60 -19.01 8.48 -0.56
C SER A 60 -18.80 9.48 -1.71
N GLU A 61 -19.54 10.59 -1.64
CA GLU A 61 -19.18 11.89 -2.25
C GLU A 61 -18.98 12.94 -1.15
#